data_AF-A0AA35T5R7-F1
#
_entry.id   AF-A0AA35T5R7-F1
#
_cell.length_a   1.000
_cell.length_b   1.000
_cell.length_c   1.000
_cell.angle_alpha   90.00
_cell.angle_beta   90.00
_cell.angle_gamma   90.00
#
_symmetry.space_group_name_H-M   'P 1'
#
loop_
_entity.id
_entity.type
_entity.pdbx_description
1 polymer ?
#
loop_
_entity_poly.entity_id
_entity_poly.type
_entity_poly.pdbx_seq_one_letter_code
_entity_poly.pdbx_strand_id
1 'polypeptide(L)'
;SEVSGKLNPTDRKYTSEHEWVKIEEGSLALAGITEYAQDQLGDIVYFDLPQPGSTGTHLKKMGEVESVKAVSDLFSPITGEVVEVNQRLRDHPELANEDPLGEGWLLRVSVNDLSELDQLMSAEEYGSYISAELFHDIPEVYRDPPLNLPGPTSELEVQRELAALASRNRPLNSGPSFLGAGSYNHFIPSVVKALMTRGEFLTAYTPYQAEASQGTLQVIYEFQTLISNLYGMEVANAGMYDGATSLAEGVLMACRVTRRNRVAVSDSLSPIYRQVIETYCQAQGIQIFTVSLSDSLSLDDQTASLVVQYPNFYGYIEDMGALAAAAHSQGALFVVSADPTAMGCSEIPRTLRCGHSNRGGSTFGDPAELWRPSLIRWVATKHEYIRQMPSRLSGRTVDSQGRTGYVLTLQTREQHIRRERATSNICTNEALYALASTIYLAALDWREQGHFQVVDGAECAWSGWVDIARFGRAAPTVAGPVAAPDRLELPREYPEARKWCRDGHRN
;
A
#
# COMPACT_ATOMS: atom_id res chain seq x y z
N SER A 1 14.30 -10.44 -23.81
CA SER A 1 14.02 -10.09 -25.21
C SER A 1 13.16 -11.13 -25.92
N GLU A 2 12.67 -12.18 -25.26
CA GLU A 2 11.68 -13.06 -25.86
C GLU A 2 10.28 -12.53 -25.54
N VAL A 3 9.77 -11.68 -26.43
CA VAL A 3 8.32 -11.53 -26.59
C VAL A 3 7.83 -12.92 -27.00
N SER A 4 7.06 -13.57 -26.13
CA SER A 4 6.44 -14.87 -26.38
C SER A 4 5.28 -14.74 -27.39
N GLY A 5 5.56 -14.22 -28.58
CA GLY A 5 4.69 -14.26 -29.75
C GLY A 5 5.22 -15.34 -30.69
N LYS A 6 4.32 -16.08 -31.35
CA LYS A 6 4.71 -17.03 -32.38
C LYS A 6 5.70 -16.34 -33.33
N LEU A 7 6.86 -16.97 -33.58
CA LEU A 7 7.81 -16.45 -34.55
C LEU A 7 7.08 -16.29 -35.89
N ASN A 8 7.15 -15.09 -36.48
CA ASN A 8 6.62 -14.84 -37.81
C ASN A 8 7.18 -15.91 -38.78
N PRO A 9 6.35 -16.59 -39.58
CA PRO A 9 6.83 -17.61 -40.50
C PRO A 9 7.91 -17.08 -41.45
N THR A 10 8.97 -17.86 -41.65
CA THR A 10 10.10 -17.49 -42.52
C THR A 10 9.85 -17.82 -44.01
N ASP A 11 8.76 -18.52 -44.31
CA ASP A 11 8.37 -18.95 -45.66
C ASP A 11 7.68 -17.84 -46.48
N ARG A 12 7.58 -16.62 -45.93
CA ARG A 12 6.88 -15.48 -46.51
C ARG A 12 7.58 -14.17 -46.17
N LYS A 13 7.18 -13.10 -46.86
CA LYS A 13 7.66 -11.74 -46.71
C LYS A 13 6.56 -10.81 -46.21
N TYR A 14 6.92 -9.66 -45.65
CA TYR A 14 6.01 -8.76 -44.94
C TYR A 14 6.16 -7.31 -45.40
N THR A 15 5.06 -6.55 -45.43
CA THR A 15 5.02 -5.12 -45.73
C THR A 15 5.03 -4.28 -44.44
N SER A 16 5.33 -2.98 -44.56
CA SER A 16 5.16 -2.02 -43.47
C SER A 16 3.70 -1.77 -43.11
N GLU A 17 2.78 -2.00 -44.05
CA GLU A 17 1.32 -1.89 -43.85
C GLU A 17 0.70 -3.19 -43.29
N HIS A 18 1.55 -4.15 -42.88
CA HIS A 18 1.19 -5.39 -42.19
C HIS A 18 0.44 -6.44 -43.01
N GLU A 19 0.70 -6.50 -44.31
CA GLU A 19 0.36 -7.65 -45.16
C GLU A 19 1.55 -8.60 -45.32
N TRP A 20 1.26 -9.86 -45.63
CA TRP A 20 2.26 -10.87 -45.97
C TRP A 20 2.06 -11.39 -47.38
N VAL A 21 3.15 -11.89 -47.99
CA VAL A 21 3.12 -12.59 -49.27
C VAL A 21 3.99 -13.84 -49.23
N LYS A 22 3.45 -14.96 -49.71
CA LYS A 22 4.10 -16.27 -49.79
C LYS A 22 4.10 -16.75 -51.24
N ILE A 23 5.29 -17.03 -51.78
CA ILE A 23 5.43 -17.59 -53.14
C ILE A 23 5.05 -19.08 -53.14
N GLU A 24 4.18 -19.44 -54.07
CA GLU A 24 3.81 -20.82 -54.41
C GLU A 24 4.63 -21.30 -55.63
N GLU A 25 4.30 -22.46 -56.21
CA GLU A 25 4.99 -22.95 -57.40
C GLU A 25 4.84 -21.99 -58.60
N GLY A 26 5.96 -21.70 -59.28
CA GLY A 26 5.98 -20.82 -60.45
C GLY A 26 6.00 -19.33 -60.09
N SER A 27 5.08 -18.56 -60.66
CA SER A 27 4.90 -17.11 -60.40
C SER A 27 3.64 -16.81 -59.59
N LEU A 28 3.04 -17.80 -58.91
CA LEU A 28 1.87 -17.59 -58.07
C LEU A 28 2.28 -17.23 -56.65
N ALA A 29 1.54 -16.34 -56.02
CA ALA A 29 1.76 -15.93 -54.64
C ALA A 29 0.43 -15.80 -53.88
N LEU A 30 0.40 -16.23 -52.62
CA LEU A 30 -0.67 -15.96 -51.68
C LEU A 30 -0.36 -14.69 -50.90
N ALA A 31 -1.37 -13.85 -50.68
CA ALA A 31 -1.27 -12.67 -49.86
C ALA A 31 -2.38 -12.61 -48.80
N GLY A 32 -2.09 -12.02 -47.65
CA GLY A 32 -3.06 -11.78 -46.59
C GLY A 32 -2.56 -10.77 -45.56
N ILE A 33 -3.29 -10.62 -44.45
CA ILE A 33 -2.91 -9.75 -43.33
C ILE A 33 -2.17 -10.54 -42.24
N THR A 34 -1.27 -9.89 -41.50
CA THR A 34 -0.49 -10.55 -40.44
C THR A 34 -1.30 -10.77 -39.15
N GLU A 35 -0.77 -11.59 -38.24
CA GLU A 35 -1.32 -11.77 -36.88
C GLU A 35 -1.36 -10.43 -36.11
N TYR A 36 -0.35 -9.57 -36.31
CA TYR A 36 -0.33 -8.22 -35.74
C TYR A 36 -1.43 -7.32 -36.31
N ALA A 37 -1.63 -7.32 -37.63
CA ALA A 37 -2.67 -6.52 -38.29
C ALA A 37 -4.07 -6.86 -37.76
N GLN A 38 -4.40 -8.16 -37.67
CA GLN A 38 -5.72 -8.57 -37.19
C GLN A 38 -5.92 -8.24 -35.70
N ASP A 39 -4.86 -8.33 -34.87
CA ASP A 39 -4.93 -7.93 -33.45
C ASP A 39 -5.21 -6.43 -33.29
N GLN A 40 -4.60 -5.59 -34.13
CA GLN A 40 -4.86 -4.14 -34.14
C GLN A 40 -6.29 -3.82 -34.60
N LEU A 41 -6.77 -4.52 -35.62
CA LEU A 41 -8.13 -4.35 -36.15
C LEU A 41 -9.20 -4.86 -35.16
N GLY A 42 -8.92 -5.89 -34.36
CA GLY A 42 -9.89 -6.56 -33.51
C GLY A 42 -10.84 -7.45 -34.32
N ASP A 43 -12.10 -7.57 -33.90
CA ASP A 43 -13.08 -8.43 -34.58
C ASP A 43 -13.39 -7.94 -36.00
N ILE A 44 -12.90 -8.67 -37.01
CA ILE A 44 -13.10 -8.36 -38.43
C ILE A 44 -14.48 -8.83 -38.87
N VAL A 45 -15.21 -7.96 -39.56
CA VAL A 45 -16.62 -8.21 -39.94
C VAL A 45 -16.83 -8.24 -41.45
N TYR A 46 -15.95 -7.63 -42.24
CA TYR A 46 -16.11 -7.58 -43.69
C TYR A 46 -14.78 -7.27 -44.41
N PHE A 47 -14.67 -7.77 -45.64
CA PHE A 47 -13.58 -7.46 -46.55
C PHE A 47 -14.14 -7.00 -47.91
N ASP A 48 -13.68 -5.85 -48.40
CA ASP A 48 -13.86 -5.42 -49.79
C ASP A 48 -12.61 -5.77 -50.59
N LEU A 49 -12.64 -6.91 -51.28
CA LEU A 49 -11.52 -7.45 -52.05
C LEU A 49 -11.74 -7.26 -53.56
N PRO A 50 -10.65 -7.08 -54.34
CA PRO A 50 -10.74 -6.81 -55.77
C PRO A 50 -11.21 -8.05 -56.55
N GLN A 51 -11.77 -7.86 -57.74
CA GLN A 51 -12.26 -8.99 -58.55
C GLN A 51 -11.09 -9.76 -59.22
N PRO A 52 -11.18 -11.08 -59.41
CA PRO A 52 -10.23 -11.82 -60.25
C PRO A 52 -10.10 -11.20 -61.65
N GLY A 53 -8.86 -11.12 -62.14
CA GLY A 53 -8.47 -10.42 -63.37
C GLY A 53 -8.10 -8.95 -63.18
N SER A 54 -8.25 -8.40 -61.98
CA SER A 54 -7.71 -7.07 -61.65
C SER A 54 -6.21 -7.11 -61.42
N THR A 55 -5.53 -5.97 -61.60
CA THR A 55 -4.08 -5.84 -61.37
C THR A 55 -3.83 -5.10 -60.05
N GLY A 56 -3.19 -5.78 -59.09
CA GLY A 56 -2.61 -5.15 -57.91
C GLY A 56 -1.27 -4.50 -58.28
N THR A 57 -1.01 -3.31 -57.75
CA THR A 57 0.30 -2.64 -57.89
C THR A 57 0.98 -2.61 -56.53
N HIS A 58 2.27 -2.93 -56.47
CA HIS A 58 3.06 -2.95 -55.24
C HIS A 58 2.83 -1.71 -54.35
N LEU A 59 2.47 -1.94 -53.08
CA LEU A 59 2.17 -0.95 -52.03
C LEU A 59 1.10 0.08 -52.43
N LYS A 60 0.19 -0.29 -53.33
CA LYS A 60 -1.03 0.48 -53.62
C LYS A 60 -2.24 -0.22 -53.02
N LYS A 61 -3.21 0.61 -52.64
CA LYS A 61 -4.51 0.17 -52.14
C LYS A 61 -5.12 -0.82 -53.13
N MET A 62 -5.52 -1.96 -52.61
CA MET A 62 -6.12 -3.06 -53.35
C MET A 62 -7.54 -3.38 -52.89
N GLY A 63 -7.89 -2.97 -51.67
CA GLY A 63 -9.16 -3.28 -51.02
C GLY A 63 -9.27 -2.57 -49.67
N GLU A 64 -10.28 -2.96 -48.91
CA GLU A 64 -10.54 -2.47 -47.55
C GLU A 64 -10.92 -3.62 -46.63
N VAL A 65 -10.61 -3.48 -45.34
CA VAL A 65 -11.07 -4.37 -44.26
C VAL A 65 -11.85 -3.55 -43.24
N GLU A 66 -13.00 -4.05 -42.84
CA GLU A 66 -13.85 -3.46 -41.81
C GLU A 66 -13.86 -4.34 -40.57
N SER A 67 -13.62 -3.72 -39.42
CA SER A 67 -13.75 -4.31 -38.09
C SER A 67 -14.77 -3.56 -37.26
N VAL A 68 -15.11 -4.10 -36.08
CA VAL A 68 -15.98 -3.41 -35.11
C VAL A 68 -15.41 -2.06 -34.66
N LYS A 69 -14.09 -1.84 -34.80
CA LYS A 69 -13.40 -0.64 -34.34
C LYS A 69 -13.16 0.39 -35.45
N ALA A 70 -12.87 -0.05 -36.67
CA ALA A 70 -12.43 0.82 -37.75
C ALA A 70 -12.56 0.17 -39.14
N VAL A 71 -12.47 1.01 -40.18
CA VAL A 71 -12.21 0.58 -41.56
C VAL A 71 -10.77 0.93 -41.90
N SER A 72 -10.02 -0.01 -42.46
CA SER A 72 -8.63 0.17 -42.88
C SER A 72 -8.45 -0.20 -44.35
N ASP A 73 -7.54 0.49 -45.03
CA ASP A 73 -7.12 0.13 -46.38
C ASP A 73 -6.25 -1.14 -46.34
N LEU A 74 -6.36 -1.96 -47.39
CA LEU A 74 -5.46 -3.08 -47.67
C LEU A 74 -4.55 -2.72 -48.83
N PHE A 75 -3.27 -3.06 -48.73
CA PHE A 75 -2.26 -2.76 -49.76
C PHE A 75 -1.71 -4.04 -50.39
N SER A 76 -1.49 -3.99 -51.71
CA SER A 76 -0.92 -5.15 -52.44
C SER A 76 0.56 -5.32 -52.08
N PRO A 77 0.99 -6.47 -51.51
CA PRO A 77 2.40 -6.68 -51.18
C PRO A 77 3.29 -6.81 -52.41
N ILE A 78 2.72 -7.08 -53.60
CA ILE A 78 3.44 -7.30 -54.85
C ILE A 78 2.58 -6.90 -56.05
N THR A 79 3.22 -6.57 -57.17
CA THR A 79 2.57 -6.27 -58.45
C THR A 79 2.21 -7.56 -59.18
N GLY A 80 0.94 -7.68 -59.58
CA GLY A 80 0.49 -8.85 -60.32
C GLY A 80 -1.01 -8.88 -60.58
N GLU A 81 -1.45 -9.87 -61.34
CA GLU A 81 -2.87 -10.10 -61.64
C GLU A 81 -3.51 -10.98 -60.56
N VAL A 82 -4.63 -10.53 -59.99
CA VAL A 82 -5.40 -11.31 -59.01
C VAL A 82 -6.05 -12.49 -59.73
N VAL A 83 -5.57 -13.70 -59.43
CA VAL A 83 -6.07 -14.95 -60.02
C VAL A 83 -7.27 -15.47 -59.24
N GLU A 84 -7.24 -15.32 -57.91
CA GLU A 84 -8.26 -15.86 -57.01
C GLU A 84 -8.41 -15.00 -55.76
N VAL A 85 -9.61 -15.00 -55.19
CA VAL A 85 -9.93 -14.35 -53.92
C VAL A 85 -10.57 -15.39 -53.02
N ASN A 86 -10.22 -15.38 -51.74
CA ASN A 86 -10.76 -16.33 -50.78
C ASN A 86 -12.25 -16.06 -50.51
N GLN A 87 -13.12 -16.80 -51.20
CA GLN A 87 -14.56 -16.62 -51.09
C GLN A 87 -15.11 -16.94 -49.69
N ARG A 88 -14.37 -17.72 -48.88
CA ARG A 88 -14.81 -18.08 -47.52
C ARG A 88 -14.90 -16.86 -46.60
N LEU A 89 -14.05 -15.85 -46.81
CA LEU A 89 -14.05 -14.63 -46.00
C LEU A 89 -15.31 -13.76 -46.20
N ARG A 90 -16.12 -14.02 -47.23
CA ARG A 90 -17.41 -13.34 -47.40
C ARG A 90 -18.43 -13.78 -46.36
N ASP A 91 -18.49 -15.08 -46.09
CA ASP A 91 -19.45 -15.67 -45.15
C ASP A 91 -18.84 -15.86 -43.74
N HIS A 92 -17.50 -15.96 -43.68
CA HIS A 92 -16.71 -16.23 -42.48
C HIS A 92 -15.48 -15.29 -42.37
N PRO A 93 -15.68 -13.98 -42.19
CA PRO A 93 -14.59 -13.01 -42.03
C PRO A 93 -13.71 -13.30 -40.80
N GLU A 94 -14.26 -13.96 -39.77
CA GLU A 94 -13.55 -14.35 -38.55
C GLU A 94 -12.34 -15.26 -38.79
N LEU A 95 -12.27 -15.94 -39.94
CA LEU A 95 -11.11 -16.76 -40.32
C LEU A 95 -9.81 -15.94 -40.39
N ALA A 96 -9.89 -14.63 -40.70
CA ALA A 96 -8.74 -13.75 -40.69
C ALA A 96 -8.26 -13.40 -39.26
N ASN A 97 -9.12 -13.50 -38.25
CA ASN A 97 -8.73 -13.41 -36.85
C ASN A 97 -8.20 -14.76 -36.31
N GLU A 98 -8.82 -15.88 -36.70
CA GLU A 98 -8.49 -17.21 -36.19
C GLU A 98 -7.19 -17.81 -36.79
N ASP A 99 -7.01 -17.70 -38.11
CA ASP A 99 -5.85 -18.23 -38.84
C ASP A 99 -5.39 -17.30 -39.99
N PRO A 100 -4.91 -16.08 -39.66
CA PRO A 100 -4.50 -15.07 -40.65
C PRO A 100 -3.40 -15.53 -41.62
N LEU A 101 -2.58 -16.50 -41.21
CA LEU A 101 -1.40 -16.96 -41.95
C LEU A 101 -1.63 -18.28 -42.70
N GLY A 102 -2.76 -18.95 -42.47
CA GLY A 102 -3.18 -20.18 -43.14
C GLY A 102 -4.46 -19.99 -43.93
N GLU A 103 -5.59 -20.41 -43.36
CA GLU A 103 -6.91 -20.39 -44.02
C GLU A 103 -7.49 -18.98 -44.25
N GLY A 104 -6.97 -17.96 -43.55
CA GLY A 104 -7.35 -16.56 -43.65
C GLY A 104 -6.64 -15.75 -44.75
N TRP A 105 -5.96 -16.40 -45.70
CA TRP A 105 -5.38 -15.71 -46.87
C TRP A 105 -6.47 -14.92 -47.62
N LEU A 106 -6.12 -13.76 -48.18
CA LEU A 106 -7.08 -12.88 -48.85
C LEU A 106 -7.19 -13.21 -50.34
N LEU A 107 -6.05 -13.33 -51.01
CA LEU A 107 -6.01 -13.47 -52.47
C LEU A 107 -4.73 -14.11 -53.00
N ARG A 108 -4.85 -14.68 -54.19
CA ARG A 108 -3.79 -15.36 -54.94
C ARG A 108 -3.48 -14.53 -56.18
N VAL A 109 -2.22 -14.18 -56.36
CA VAL A 109 -1.75 -13.23 -57.38
C VAL A 109 -0.74 -13.91 -58.29
N SER A 110 -0.84 -13.71 -59.60
CA SER A 110 0.22 -14.03 -60.55
C SER A 110 1.20 -12.86 -60.62
N VAL A 111 2.38 -13.08 -60.06
CA VAL A 111 3.44 -12.09 -59.89
C VAL A 111 4.11 -11.79 -61.22
N ASN A 112 4.24 -10.50 -61.54
CA ASN A 112 4.90 -10.04 -62.76
C ASN A 112 6.43 -9.96 -62.61
N ASP A 113 6.90 -9.54 -61.43
CA ASP A 113 8.32 -9.34 -61.13
C ASP A 113 8.64 -9.84 -59.71
N LEU A 114 9.37 -10.96 -59.62
CA LEU A 114 9.76 -11.56 -58.34
C LEU A 114 10.81 -10.73 -57.59
N SER A 115 11.50 -9.79 -58.25
CA SER A 115 12.49 -8.93 -57.58
C SER A 115 11.87 -7.93 -56.59
N GLU A 116 10.55 -7.69 -56.68
CA GLU A 116 9.83 -6.88 -55.68
C GLU A 116 9.86 -7.51 -54.28
N LEU A 117 10.02 -8.83 -54.17
CA LEU A 117 10.16 -9.53 -52.87
C LEU A 117 11.42 -9.09 -52.09
N ASP A 118 12.45 -8.62 -52.79
CA ASP A 118 13.69 -8.14 -52.17
C ASP A 118 13.47 -6.80 -51.44
N GLN A 119 12.36 -6.10 -51.73
CA GLN A 119 11.97 -4.85 -51.06
C GLN A 119 11.12 -5.09 -49.80
N LEU A 120 10.69 -6.34 -49.57
CA LEU A 120 9.84 -6.71 -48.44
C LEU A 120 10.66 -7.26 -47.28
N MET A 121 10.13 -7.06 -46.07
CA MET A 121 10.78 -7.49 -44.84
C MET A 121 10.76 -9.02 -44.71
N SER A 122 11.87 -9.58 -44.24
CA SER A 122 11.91 -10.92 -43.66
C SER A 122 11.13 -10.98 -42.34
N ALA A 123 10.90 -12.20 -41.85
CA ALA A 123 10.24 -12.42 -40.56
C ALA A 123 10.95 -11.73 -39.37
N GLU A 124 12.29 -11.70 -39.38
CA GLU A 124 13.12 -11.08 -38.33
C GLU A 124 13.05 -9.55 -38.39
N GLU A 125 13.12 -8.98 -39.60
CA GLU A 125 12.98 -7.53 -39.82
C GLU A 125 11.58 -7.05 -39.44
N TYR A 126 10.53 -7.78 -39.83
CA TYR A 126 9.16 -7.46 -39.47
C TYR A 126 8.93 -7.57 -37.95
N GLY A 127 9.50 -8.59 -37.29
CA GLY A 127 9.46 -8.72 -35.82
C GLY A 127 10.12 -7.54 -35.11
N SER A 128 11.21 -7.00 -35.66
CA SER A 128 11.86 -5.80 -35.14
C SER A 128 11.03 -4.54 -35.39
N TYR A 129 10.39 -4.45 -36.56
CA TYR A 129 9.52 -3.34 -36.95
C TYR A 129 8.31 -3.18 -36.01
N ILE A 130 7.53 -4.25 -35.80
CA ILE A 130 6.36 -4.21 -34.92
C ILE A 130 6.74 -3.92 -33.46
N SER A 131 7.90 -4.41 -33.02
CA SER A 131 8.39 -4.15 -31.66
C SER A 131 8.71 -2.67 -31.47
N ALA A 132 9.30 -2.02 -32.48
CA ALA A 132 9.59 -0.59 -32.45
C ALA A 132 8.31 0.27 -32.55
N GLU A 133 7.33 -0.18 -33.33
CA GLU A 133 6.06 0.51 -33.52
C GLU A 133 5.21 0.54 -32.25
N LEU A 134 5.21 -0.54 -31.45
CA LEU A 134 4.50 -0.60 -30.16
C LEU A 134 4.90 0.54 -29.21
N PHE A 135 6.15 1.00 -29.28
CA PHE A 135 6.69 2.05 -28.42
C PHE A 135 6.75 3.43 -29.11
N HIS A 136 6.07 3.62 -30.24
CA HIS A 136 6.14 4.87 -30.99
C HIS A 136 5.67 6.10 -30.17
N ASP A 137 4.70 5.92 -29.27
CA ASP A 137 4.18 6.96 -28.36
C ASP A 137 5.23 7.50 -27.37
N ILE A 138 6.28 6.73 -27.10
CA ILE A 138 7.39 7.16 -26.24
C ILE A 138 8.37 7.93 -27.12
N PRO A 139 8.77 9.18 -26.82
CA PRO A 139 9.80 9.85 -27.60
C PRO A 139 11.12 9.07 -27.61
N GLU A 140 11.80 8.99 -28.77
CA GLU A 140 13.00 8.16 -28.99
C GLU A 140 14.09 8.38 -27.94
N VAL A 141 14.29 9.63 -27.50
CA VAL A 141 15.28 10.01 -26.46
C VAL A 141 15.04 9.32 -25.12
N TYR A 142 13.82 8.84 -24.85
CA TYR A 142 13.43 8.16 -23.62
C TYR A 142 13.21 6.65 -23.80
N ARG A 143 13.41 6.11 -25.01
CA ARG A 143 13.30 4.67 -25.26
C ARG A 143 14.60 3.96 -24.85
N ASP A 144 14.44 2.75 -24.30
CA ASP A 144 15.52 1.81 -23.98
C ASP A 144 16.78 2.41 -23.34
N PRO A 145 16.67 3.22 -22.27
CA PRO A 145 17.85 3.69 -21.56
C PRO A 145 18.62 2.48 -20.98
N PRO A 146 19.96 2.45 -21.08
CA PRO A 146 20.74 1.34 -20.53
C PRO A 146 20.58 1.29 -19.01
N LEU A 147 19.98 0.21 -18.52
CA LEU A 147 19.82 -0.03 -17.08
C LEU A 147 21.05 -0.76 -16.55
N ASN A 148 21.77 -0.14 -15.63
CA ASN A 148 22.91 -0.77 -14.95
C ASN A 148 22.43 -1.70 -13.83
N LEU A 149 21.76 -2.78 -14.21
CA LEU A 149 21.24 -3.81 -13.31
C LEU A 149 22.01 -5.12 -13.51
N PRO A 150 22.20 -5.93 -12.45
CA PRO A 150 22.71 -7.28 -12.62
C PRO A 150 21.77 -8.11 -13.52
N GLY A 151 22.31 -9.16 -14.13
CA GLY A 151 21.50 -10.08 -14.94
C GLY A 151 20.39 -10.76 -14.11
N PRO A 152 19.34 -11.27 -14.77
CA PRO A 152 18.25 -11.95 -14.07
C PRO A 152 18.78 -13.19 -13.35
N THR A 153 18.30 -13.40 -12.13
CA THR A 153 18.60 -14.57 -11.30
C THR A 153 17.37 -15.43 -11.13
N SER A 154 17.56 -16.73 -10.94
CA SER A 154 16.45 -17.65 -10.66
C SER A 154 15.87 -17.40 -9.26
N GLU A 155 14.61 -17.81 -9.05
CA GLU A 155 13.96 -17.70 -7.74
C GLU A 155 14.81 -18.35 -6.62
N LEU A 156 15.41 -19.51 -6.90
CA LEU A 156 16.24 -20.23 -5.94
C LEU A 156 17.50 -19.44 -5.54
N GLU A 157 18.14 -18.77 -6.51
CA GLU A 157 19.31 -17.94 -6.27
C GLU A 157 18.94 -16.71 -5.45
N VAL A 158 17.82 -16.04 -5.79
CA VAL A 158 17.31 -14.88 -5.04
C VAL A 158 16.98 -15.27 -3.60
N GLN A 159 16.29 -16.39 -3.37
CA GLN A 159 15.96 -16.84 -2.02
C GLN A 159 17.23 -17.12 -1.18
N ARG A 160 18.25 -17.74 -1.78
CA ARG A 160 19.54 -18.00 -1.10
C ARG A 160 20.27 -16.71 -0.76
N GLU A 161 20.33 -15.78 -1.69
CA GLU A 161 20.97 -14.48 -1.49
C GLU A 161 20.28 -13.68 -0.38
N LEU A 162 18.94 -13.55 -0.44
CA LEU A 162 18.16 -12.84 0.58
C LEU A 162 18.28 -13.51 1.96
N ALA A 163 18.29 -14.85 2.02
CA ALA A 163 18.50 -15.58 3.27
C ALA A 163 19.90 -15.32 3.85
N ALA A 164 20.94 -15.32 3.01
CA ALA A 164 22.30 -14.99 3.42
C ALA A 164 22.42 -13.57 3.96
N LEU A 165 21.79 -12.59 3.30
CA LEU A 165 21.72 -11.21 3.79
C LEU A 165 20.96 -11.12 5.12
N ALA A 166 19.80 -11.77 5.24
CA ALA A 166 19.01 -11.79 6.46
C ALA A 166 19.76 -12.42 7.64
N SER A 167 20.58 -13.45 7.41
CA SER A 167 21.39 -14.12 8.42
C SER A 167 22.44 -13.22 9.09
N ARG A 168 22.77 -12.08 8.47
CA ARG A 168 23.70 -11.09 9.05
C ARG A 168 23.03 -10.25 10.14
N ASN A 169 21.70 -10.29 10.23
CA ASN A 169 20.93 -9.57 11.24
C ASN A 169 20.81 -10.40 12.52
N ARG A 170 20.72 -9.72 13.67
CA ARG A 170 20.37 -10.34 14.96
C ARG A 170 18.85 -10.22 15.16
N PRO A 171 18.06 -11.31 15.07
CA PRO A 171 16.62 -11.22 15.21
C PRO A 171 16.23 -10.92 16.66
N LEU A 172 15.10 -10.23 16.87
CA LEU A 172 14.60 -9.89 18.21
C LEU A 172 14.34 -11.11 19.10
N ASN A 173 14.11 -12.28 18.50
CA ASN A 173 13.92 -13.54 19.23
C ASN A 173 15.23 -14.26 19.59
N SER A 174 16.40 -13.76 19.15
CA SER A 174 17.71 -14.35 19.50
C SER A 174 18.20 -13.99 20.91
N GLY A 175 17.52 -13.08 21.61
CA GLY A 175 17.88 -12.68 22.97
C GLY A 175 16.92 -11.63 23.53
N PRO A 176 17.02 -11.30 24.82
CA PRO A 176 16.17 -10.28 25.42
C PRO A 176 16.46 -8.90 24.80
N SER A 177 15.41 -8.19 24.39
CA SER A 177 15.47 -6.80 23.94
C SER A 177 14.53 -5.94 24.78
N PHE A 178 15.11 -4.99 25.51
CA PHE A 178 14.38 -4.05 26.38
C PHE A 178 14.60 -2.59 25.97
N LEU A 179 14.95 -2.35 24.69
CA LEU A 179 15.20 -1.00 24.17
C LEU A 179 13.94 -0.11 24.21
N GLY A 180 12.76 -0.72 24.10
CA GLY A 180 11.48 -0.01 24.18
C GLY A 180 11.32 1.05 23.09
N ALA A 181 10.96 2.28 23.49
CA ALA A 181 10.86 3.44 22.61
C ALA A 181 9.88 3.28 21.43
N GLY A 182 8.77 2.58 21.66
CA GLY A 182 7.71 2.38 20.65
C GLY A 182 7.74 1.05 19.89
N SER A 183 8.72 0.17 20.17
CA SER A 183 8.76 -1.18 19.59
C SER A 183 9.09 -2.23 20.65
N TYR A 184 8.22 -3.24 20.78
CA TYR A 184 8.27 -4.22 21.86
C TYR A 184 8.01 -5.61 21.31
N ASN A 185 8.85 -6.56 21.72
CA ASN A 185 8.65 -7.95 21.36
C ASN A 185 7.40 -8.49 22.04
N HIS A 186 6.61 -9.29 21.33
CA HIS A 186 5.38 -9.87 21.83
C HIS A 186 5.00 -11.13 21.07
N PHE A 187 4.07 -11.89 21.64
CA PHE A 187 3.55 -13.11 21.02
C PHE A 187 2.49 -12.77 19.97
N ILE A 188 2.65 -13.31 18.76
CA ILE A 188 1.71 -13.21 17.65
C ILE A 188 1.11 -14.61 17.40
N PRO A 189 -0.20 -14.81 17.62
CA PRO A 189 -0.87 -16.06 17.31
C PRO A 189 -0.68 -16.44 15.83
N SER A 190 -0.38 -17.72 15.55
CA SER A 190 -0.16 -18.21 14.19
C SER A 190 -1.35 -18.00 13.25
N VAL A 191 -2.57 -17.95 13.80
CA VAL A 191 -3.81 -17.67 13.06
C VAL A 191 -3.81 -16.29 12.40
N VAL A 192 -3.13 -15.29 13.00
CA VAL A 192 -3.04 -13.93 12.45
C VAL A 192 -2.36 -13.98 11.08
N LYS A 193 -1.18 -14.59 11.01
CA LYS A 193 -0.44 -14.74 9.76
C LYS A 193 -1.22 -15.57 8.75
N ALA A 194 -1.82 -16.68 9.17
CA ALA A 194 -2.55 -17.57 8.27
C ALA A 194 -3.75 -16.88 7.59
N LEU A 195 -4.48 -16.03 8.32
CA LEU A 195 -5.65 -15.32 7.80
C LEU A 195 -5.28 -14.06 7.01
N MET A 196 -4.31 -13.27 7.49
CA MET A 196 -3.91 -12.04 6.82
C MET A 196 -3.31 -12.28 5.43
N THR A 197 -2.67 -13.44 5.21
CA THR A 197 -2.04 -13.77 3.92
C THR A 197 -3.00 -14.45 2.94
N ARG A 198 -4.29 -14.58 3.26
CA ARG A 198 -5.27 -15.10 2.31
C ARG A 198 -5.45 -14.12 1.16
N GLY A 199 -5.56 -14.64 -0.07
CA GLY A 199 -5.56 -13.83 -1.29
C GLY A 199 -6.63 -12.74 -1.27
N GLU A 200 -7.83 -13.05 -0.79
CA GLU A 200 -8.95 -12.12 -0.68
C GLU A 200 -8.71 -10.89 0.21
N PHE A 201 -7.74 -10.94 1.12
CA PHE A 201 -7.34 -9.81 1.95
C PHE A 201 -6.03 -9.19 1.48
N LEU A 202 -5.07 -10.02 1.07
CA LEU A 202 -3.72 -9.58 0.71
C LEU A 202 -3.67 -8.85 -0.64
N THR A 203 -4.47 -9.28 -1.62
CA THR A 203 -4.46 -8.68 -2.98
C THR A 203 -5.53 -7.61 -3.17
N ALA A 204 -6.50 -7.53 -2.25
CA ALA A 204 -7.55 -6.52 -2.31
C ALA A 204 -6.97 -5.11 -2.07
N TYR A 205 -7.39 -4.15 -2.90
CA TYR A 205 -7.07 -2.74 -2.69
C TYR A 205 -8.22 -2.02 -1.98
N THR A 206 -8.18 -0.68 -1.99
CA THR A 206 -9.20 0.15 -1.35
C THR A 206 -10.61 -0.28 -1.80
N PRO A 207 -11.55 -0.53 -0.86
CA PRO A 207 -12.88 -1.03 -1.18
C PRO A 207 -13.80 0.07 -1.71
N TYR A 208 -13.51 0.61 -2.90
CA TYR A 208 -14.32 1.63 -3.57
C TYR A 208 -15.68 1.07 -4.04
N GLN A 209 -15.70 -0.17 -4.51
CA GLN A 209 -16.90 -0.88 -4.93
C GLN A 209 -17.47 -1.67 -3.73
N ALA A 210 -18.36 -1.03 -2.97
CA ALA A 210 -18.79 -1.56 -1.68
C ALA A 210 -19.48 -2.93 -1.80
N GLU A 211 -20.28 -3.12 -2.83
CA GLU A 211 -21.05 -4.34 -3.11
C GLU A 211 -20.15 -5.56 -3.30
N ALA A 212 -18.96 -5.37 -3.88
CA ALA A 212 -17.97 -6.42 -4.12
C ALA A 212 -16.91 -6.53 -3.01
N SER A 213 -17.00 -5.71 -1.95
CA SER A 213 -15.94 -5.59 -0.92
C SER A 213 -16.47 -5.59 0.52
N GLN A 214 -17.65 -6.17 0.76
CA GLN A 214 -18.29 -6.18 2.08
C GLN A 214 -17.43 -6.81 3.18
N GLY A 215 -16.66 -7.86 2.89
CA GLY A 215 -15.76 -8.50 3.87
C GLY A 215 -14.71 -7.53 4.41
N THR A 216 -13.99 -6.85 3.52
CA THR A 216 -12.98 -5.84 3.90
C THR A 216 -13.62 -4.65 4.64
N LEU A 217 -14.77 -4.17 4.18
CA LEU A 217 -15.48 -3.05 4.81
C LEU A 217 -16.02 -3.39 6.21
N GLN A 218 -16.47 -4.63 6.40
CA GLN A 218 -16.89 -5.14 7.70
C GLN A 218 -15.70 -5.22 8.65
N VAL A 219 -14.55 -5.78 8.21
CA VAL A 219 -13.33 -5.82 9.03
C VAL A 219 -12.89 -4.42 9.45
N ILE A 220 -12.92 -3.45 8.55
CA ILE A 220 -12.59 -2.05 8.88
C ILE A 220 -13.57 -1.51 9.94
N TYR A 221 -14.87 -1.78 9.80
CA TYR A 221 -15.87 -1.36 10.77
C TYR A 221 -15.66 -2.01 12.15
N GLU A 222 -15.35 -3.31 12.18
CA GLU A 222 -15.03 -4.06 13.41
C GLU A 222 -13.76 -3.52 14.07
N PHE A 223 -12.71 -3.27 13.29
CA PHE A 223 -11.50 -2.60 13.75
C PHE A 223 -11.82 -1.26 14.43
N GLN A 224 -12.56 -0.38 13.74
CA GLN A 224 -12.96 0.92 14.30
C GLN A 224 -13.76 0.76 15.60
N THR A 225 -14.62 -0.26 15.70
CA THR A 225 -15.42 -0.56 16.88
C THR A 225 -14.54 -1.02 18.05
N LEU A 226 -13.63 -1.97 17.81
CA LEU A 226 -12.68 -2.46 18.82
C LEU A 226 -11.82 -1.33 19.36
N ILE A 227 -11.30 -0.47 18.48
CA ILE A 227 -10.51 0.68 18.87
C ILE A 227 -11.34 1.70 19.66
N SER A 228 -12.56 2.00 19.22
CA SER A 228 -13.45 2.94 19.92
C SER A 228 -13.75 2.45 21.34
N ASN A 229 -14.00 1.14 21.51
CA ASN A 229 -14.21 0.53 22.81
C ASN A 229 -12.95 0.57 23.68
N LEU A 230 -11.80 0.18 23.13
CA LEU A 230 -10.53 0.16 23.86
C LEU A 230 -10.10 1.54 24.37
N TYR A 231 -10.35 2.59 23.58
CA TYR A 231 -10.01 3.96 23.94
C TYR A 231 -11.19 4.70 24.59
N GLY A 232 -12.35 4.07 24.80
CA GLY A 232 -13.54 4.74 25.35
C GLY A 232 -13.96 5.98 24.55
N MET A 233 -13.77 5.96 23.23
CA MET A 233 -14.07 7.05 22.29
C MET A 233 -15.28 6.72 21.41
N GLU A 234 -15.85 7.73 20.74
CA GLU A 234 -17.08 7.56 19.95
C GLU A 234 -16.81 7.15 18.51
N VAL A 235 -15.67 7.57 17.95
CA VAL A 235 -15.29 7.27 16.56
C VAL A 235 -13.79 7.01 16.47
N ALA A 236 -13.40 5.98 15.74
CA ALA A 236 -12.03 5.73 15.30
C ALA A 236 -11.95 5.68 13.77
N ASN A 237 -10.79 6.04 13.20
CA ASN A 237 -10.54 5.89 11.77
C ASN A 237 -10.04 4.49 11.39
N ALA A 238 -9.98 4.22 10.09
CA ALA A 238 -9.54 2.95 9.51
C ALA A 238 -8.01 2.79 9.44
N GLY A 239 -7.27 3.33 10.40
CA GLY A 239 -5.80 3.26 10.43
C GLY A 239 -5.09 4.46 9.79
N MET A 240 -3.79 4.56 10.06
CA MET A 240 -2.82 5.60 9.69
C MET A 240 -1.45 4.92 9.43
N TYR A 241 -0.44 5.67 8.98
CA TYR A 241 0.90 5.12 8.67
C TYR A 241 1.67 4.63 9.91
N ASP A 242 1.80 5.49 10.91
CA ASP A 242 2.52 5.19 12.15
C ASP A 242 2.04 6.10 13.30
N GLY A 243 2.64 5.98 14.50
CA GLY A 243 2.18 6.71 15.67
C GLY A 243 2.56 8.17 15.66
N ALA A 244 3.74 8.46 15.14
CA ALA A 244 4.26 9.81 15.07
C ALA A 244 3.41 10.66 14.11
N THR A 245 3.09 10.10 12.94
CA THR A 245 2.20 10.71 11.94
C THR A 245 0.75 10.77 12.43
N SER A 246 0.25 9.75 13.14
CA SER A 246 -1.08 9.80 13.78
C SER A 246 -1.18 10.91 14.83
N LEU A 247 -0.13 11.08 15.64
CA LEU A 247 -0.07 12.14 16.65
C LEU A 247 0.02 13.52 15.99
N ALA A 248 0.85 13.67 14.97
CA ALA A 248 0.95 14.90 14.18
C ALA A 248 -0.39 15.26 13.52
N GLU A 249 -1.11 14.29 12.96
CA GLU A 249 -2.45 14.52 12.40
C GLU A 249 -3.49 14.86 13.45
N GLY A 250 -3.38 14.31 14.67
CA GLY A 250 -4.17 14.73 15.82
C GLY A 250 -3.92 16.20 16.20
N VAL A 251 -2.66 16.63 16.17
CA VAL A 251 -2.27 18.04 16.38
C VAL A 251 -2.85 18.95 15.28
N LEU A 252 -2.68 18.58 14.01
CA LEU A 252 -3.23 19.35 12.89
C LEU A 252 -4.77 19.43 12.96
N MET A 253 -5.42 18.33 13.33
CA MET A 253 -6.86 18.30 13.58
C MET A 253 -7.24 19.26 14.72
N ALA A 254 -6.48 19.29 15.81
CA ALA A 254 -6.73 20.20 16.92
C ALA A 254 -6.59 21.68 16.51
N CYS A 255 -5.58 22.02 15.73
CA CYS A 255 -5.39 23.35 15.15
C CYS A 255 -6.57 23.75 14.23
N ARG A 256 -7.07 22.83 13.39
CA ARG A 256 -8.24 23.09 12.51
C ARG A 256 -9.53 23.32 13.31
N VAL A 257 -9.72 22.57 14.39
CA VAL A 257 -10.91 22.67 15.26
C VAL A 257 -10.89 23.98 16.05
N THR A 258 -9.78 24.28 16.72
CA THR A 258 -9.64 25.47 17.59
C THR A 258 -9.37 26.75 16.81
N ARG A 259 -8.93 26.63 15.55
CA ARG A 259 -8.45 27.74 14.70
C ARG A 259 -7.28 28.51 15.33
N ARG A 260 -6.46 27.81 16.11
CA ARG A 260 -5.26 28.32 16.78
C ARG A 260 -4.02 27.64 16.18
N ASN A 261 -2.86 28.30 16.29
CA ASN A 261 -1.61 27.87 15.66
C ASN A 261 -0.47 27.65 16.66
N ARG A 262 -0.77 27.48 17.95
CA ARG A 262 0.24 27.22 18.99
C ARG A 262 -0.03 25.88 19.66
N VAL A 263 0.99 25.04 19.79
CA VAL A 263 0.85 23.67 20.30
C VAL A 263 1.84 23.46 21.43
N ALA A 264 1.34 23.05 22.59
CA ALA A 264 2.14 22.65 23.74
C ALA A 264 2.46 21.15 23.65
N VAL A 265 3.73 20.80 23.77
CA VAL A 265 4.21 19.40 23.75
C VAL A 265 4.91 19.09 25.06
N SER A 266 4.60 17.96 25.70
CA SER A 266 5.27 17.57 26.94
C SER A 266 6.77 17.29 26.71
N ASP A 267 7.59 17.63 27.70
CA ASP A 267 9.00 17.23 27.77
C ASP A 267 9.21 15.71 27.85
N SER A 268 8.17 14.98 28.27
CA SER A 268 8.13 13.52 28.38
C SER A 268 7.71 12.78 27.10
N LEU A 269 7.41 13.49 26.01
CA LEU A 269 7.07 12.90 24.72
C LEU A 269 8.31 12.27 24.04
N SER A 270 8.10 11.19 23.27
CA SER A 270 9.14 10.62 22.42
C SER A 270 9.82 11.69 21.55
N PRO A 271 11.17 11.79 21.58
CA PRO A 271 11.91 12.75 20.76
C PRO A 271 11.65 12.57 19.26
N ILE A 272 11.44 11.34 18.80
CA ILE A 272 11.11 11.03 17.40
C ILE A 272 9.74 11.59 17.03
N TYR A 273 8.75 11.43 17.92
CA TYR A 273 7.39 11.90 17.67
C TYR A 273 7.34 13.41 17.63
N ARG A 274 8.08 14.05 18.53
CA ARG A 274 8.27 15.50 18.54
C ARG A 274 8.85 16.00 17.21
N GLN A 275 9.92 15.38 16.70
CA GLN A 275 10.51 15.77 15.41
C GLN A 275 9.51 15.65 14.24
N VAL A 276 8.67 14.61 14.24
CA VAL A 276 7.63 14.44 13.21
C VAL A 276 6.56 15.52 13.32
N ILE A 277 6.10 15.83 14.53
CA ILE A 277 5.13 16.93 14.76
C ILE A 277 5.72 18.27 14.28
N GLU A 278 6.98 18.57 14.64
CA GLU A 278 7.70 19.77 14.19
C GLU A 278 7.77 19.85 12.67
N THR A 279 8.13 18.75 12.02
CA THR A 279 8.19 18.66 10.55
C THR A 279 6.82 18.89 9.90
N TYR A 280 5.74 18.28 10.41
CA TYR A 280 4.39 18.46 9.87
C TYR A 280 3.86 19.89 10.07
N CYS A 281 4.21 20.52 11.18
CA CYS A 281 3.76 21.86 11.55
C CYS A 281 4.52 22.97 10.80
N GLN A 282 5.76 22.70 10.36
CA GLN A 282 6.66 23.68 9.73
C GLN A 282 6.00 24.41 8.54
N ALA A 283 5.41 23.67 7.61
CA ALA A 283 4.86 24.24 6.38
C ALA A 283 3.63 25.15 6.61
N GLN A 284 2.89 24.90 7.71
CA GLN A 284 1.69 25.67 8.07
C GLN A 284 1.98 26.82 9.05
N GLY A 285 3.25 26.99 9.48
CA GLY A 285 3.64 28.01 10.45
C GLY A 285 3.03 27.81 11.84
N ILE A 286 2.73 26.56 12.22
CA ILE A 286 2.22 26.21 13.55
C ILE A 286 3.41 26.21 14.53
N GLN A 287 3.32 26.99 15.60
CA GLN A 287 4.35 27.14 16.62
C GLN A 287 4.24 26.02 17.65
N ILE A 288 5.36 25.36 17.92
CA ILE A 288 5.44 24.30 18.93
C ILE A 288 6.33 24.78 20.08
N PHE A 289 5.86 24.59 21.32
CA PHE A 289 6.65 24.89 22.52
C PHE A 289 6.55 23.74 23.52
N THR A 290 7.59 23.58 24.34
CA THR A 290 7.68 22.50 25.32
C THR A 290 7.13 22.95 26.66
N VAL A 291 6.39 22.07 27.31
CA VAL A 291 5.92 22.25 28.68
C VAL A 291 6.40 21.11 29.57
N SER A 292 6.80 21.44 30.80
CA SER A 292 7.09 20.42 31.80
C SER A 292 5.81 20.06 32.55
N LEU A 293 5.60 18.76 32.77
CA LEU A 293 4.40 18.25 33.44
C LEU A 293 4.48 18.33 34.98
N SER A 294 5.66 18.61 35.55
CA SER A 294 5.87 18.71 37.01
C SER A 294 5.63 20.11 37.58
N ASP A 295 5.68 21.15 36.75
CA ASP A 295 5.44 22.54 37.13
C ASP A 295 4.01 22.97 36.74
N SER A 296 3.60 24.19 37.15
CA SER A 296 2.35 24.77 36.66
C SER A 296 2.37 24.85 35.13
N LEU A 297 1.51 24.09 34.46
CA LEU A 297 1.37 24.08 33.01
C LEU A 297 1.21 25.51 32.48
N SER A 298 2.22 26.00 31.75
CA SER A 298 2.24 27.32 31.14
C SER A 298 1.47 27.33 29.82
N LEU A 299 0.15 27.14 29.89
CA LEU A 299 -0.76 27.22 28.75
C LEU A 299 -1.42 28.59 28.69
N ASP A 300 -1.56 29.13 27.48
CA ASP A 300 -2.25 30.39 27.21
C ASP A 300 -3.54 30.19 26.39
N ASP A 301 -4.33 31.24 26.27
CA ASP A 301 -5.60 31.24 25.52
C ASP A 301 -5.42 31.13 24.00
N GLN A 302 -4.18 31.19 23.50
CA GLN A 302 -3.82 30.98 22.10
C GLN A 302 -3.40 29.54 21.81
N THR A 303 -3.30 28.69 22.84
CA THR A 303 -2.88 27.31 22.68
C THR A 303 -4.00 26.46 22.08
N ALA A 304 -3.71 25.79 20.97
CA ALA A 304 -4.61 24.89 20.24
C ALA A 304 -4.74 23.54 20.95
N SER A 305 -3.62 22.99 21.42
CA SER A 305 -3.61 21.70 22.09
C SER A 305 -2.43 21.48 23.02
N LEU A 306 -2.66 20.64 24.03
CA LEU A 306 -1.62 20.00 24.85
C LEU A 306 -1.43 18.56 24.38
N VAL A 307 -0.21 18.23 23.99
CA VAL A 307 0.20 16.91 23.49
C VAL A 307 0.98 16.17 24.55
N VAL A 308 0.51 14.98 24.92
CA VAL A 308 1.14 14.11 25.92
C VAL A 308 1.19 12.67 25.43
N GLN A 309 1.98 11.83 26.12
CA GLN A 309 2.11 10.41 25.82
C GLN A 309 1.76 9.59 27.07
N TYR A 310 1.00 8.50 26.90
CA TYR A 310 0.57 7.64 28.01
C TYR A 310 0.82 6.14 27.74
N PRO A 311 1.63 5.46 28.58
CA PRO A 311 2.64 6.02 29.48
C PRO A 311 3.65 6.86 28.69
N ASN A 312 4.36 7.75 29.39
CA ASN A 312 5.29 8.65 28.71
C ASN A 312 6.53 7.91 28.16
N PHE A 313 7.38 8.62 27.42
CA PHE A 313 8.57 8.02 26.79
C PHE A 313 9.51 7.34 27.79
N TYR A 314 9.53 7.84 29.02
CA TYR A 314 10.32 7.31 30.12
C TYR A 314 9.59 6.26 30.96
N GLY A 315 8.39 5.82 30.58
CA GLY A 315 7.64 4.79 31.27
C GLY A 315 6.80 5.24 32.48
N TYR A 316 6.81 6.53 32.82
CA TYR A 316 6.01 7.06 33.93
C TYR A 316 4.53 7.20 33.55
N ILE A 317 3.67 7.14 34.57
CA ILE A 317 2.22 7.30 34.47
C ILE A 317 1.87 8.66 35.09
N GLU A 318 1.46 9.64 34.27
CA GLU A 318 0.97 10.92 34.76
C GLU A 318 -0.54 10.93 35.00
N ASP A 319 -1.02 11.84 35.86
CA ASP A 319 -2.45 12.09 36.09
C ASP A 319 -3.07 12.80 34.87
N MET A 320 -3.59 11.99 33.95
CA MET A 320 -4.24 12.47 32.73
C MET A 320 -5.50 13.29 33.01
N GLY A 321 -6.16 13.08 34.16
CA GLY A 321 -7.33 13.85 34.61
C GLY A 321 -6.98 15.31 34.87
N ALA A 322 -5.96 15.54 35.68
CA ALA A 322 -5.45 16.87 35.99
C ALA A 322 -4.94 17.61 34.73
N LEU A 323 -4.17 16.92 33.89
CA LEU A 323 -3.63 17.49 32.64
C LEU A 323 -4.74 17.88 31.65
N ALA A 324 -5.75 17.03 31.48
CA ALA A 324 -6.89 17.31 30.62
C ALA A 324 -7.71 18.51 31.12
N ALA A 325 -7.98 18.58 32.43
CA ALA A 325 -8.69 19.71 33.03
C ALA A 325 -7.94 21.02 32.85
N ALA A 326 -6.61 21.01 33.02
CA ALA A 326 -5.76 22.17 32.80
C ALA A 326 -5.80 22.65 31.34
N ALA A 327 -5.70 21.73 30.36
CA ALA A 327 -5.79 22.08 28.94
C ALA A 327 -7.17 22.67 28.58
N HIS A 328 -8.26 22.03 29.02
CA HIS A 328 -9.61 22.49 28.73
C HIS A 328 -9.94 23.83 29.38
N SER A 329 -9.34 24.16 30.54
CA SER A 329 -9.53 25.46 31.20
C SER A 329 -9.08 26.64 30.32
N GLN A 330 -8.14 26.42 29.40
CA GLN A 330 -7.65 27.41 28.43
C GLN A 330 -8.30 27.26 27.04
N GLY A 331 -9.29 26.37 26.89
CA GLY A 331 -9.93 26.05 25.61
C GLY A 331 -9.04 25.27 24.63
N ALA A 332 -7.91 24.71 25.10
CA ALA A 332 -7.04 23.86 24.29
C ALA A 332 -7.57 22.43 24.27
N LEU A 333 -7.37 21.72 23.14
CA LEU A 333 -7.69 20.29 23.05
C LEU A 333 -6.58 19.44 23.68
N PHE A 334 -6.95 18.37 24.36
CA PHE A 334 -6.00 17.43 24.94
C PHE A 334 -5.78 16.24 23.99
N VAL A 335 -4.56 16.11 23.47
CA VAL A 335 -4.15 15.11 22.48
C VAL A 335 -3.19 14.12 23.13
N VAL A 336 -3.62 12.87 23.24
CA VAL A 336 -2.85 11.83 23.95
C VAL A 336 -2.38 10.77 22.97
N SER A 337 -1.07 10.52 22.92
CA SER A 337 -0.50 9.30 22.33
C SER A 337 -0.57 8.17 23.34
N ALA A 338 -1.64 7.38 23.30
CA ALA A 338 -1.90 6.35 24.30
C ALA A 338 -1.64 4.93 23.79
N ASP A 339 -1.01 4.14 24.64
CA ASP A 339 -0.72 2.74 24.45
C ASP A 339 -1.95 1.84 24.67
N PRO A 340 -2.38 1.04 23.69
CA PRO A 340 -3.56 0.18 23.81
C PRO A 340 -3.41 -0.91 24.86
N THR A 341 -2.19 -1.39 25.16
CA THR A 341 -1.98 -2.34 26.25
C THR A 341 -2.15 -1.69 27.62
N ALA A 342 -1.75 -0.42 27.76
CA ALA A 342 -1.98 0.35 28.99
C ALA A 342 -3.45 0.76 29.16
N MET A 343 -4.21 0.88 28.06
CA MET A 343 -5.63 1.19 28.11
C MET A 343 -6.49 0.11 28.77
N GLY A 344 -6.02 -1.16 28.81
CA GLY A 344 -6.72 -2.25 29.49
C GLY A 344 -6.67 -2.17 31.03
N CYS A 345 -5.85 -1.28 31.59
CA CYS A 345 -5.59 -1.18 33.03
C CYS A 345 -5.98 0.17 33.65
N SER A 346 -6.35 1.17 32.86
CA SER A 346 -6.53 2.53 33.37
C SER A 346 -7.57 3.34 32.59
N GLU A 347 -8.44 4.02 33.32
CA GLU A 347 -9.39 4.98 32.74
C GLU A 347 -8.71 6.34 32.51
N ILE A 348 -8.55 6.71 31.23
CA ILE A 348 -8.12 8.06 30.83
C ILE A 348 -9.39 8.93 30.58
N PRO A 349 -9.35 10.26 30.75
CA PRO A 349 -10.47 11.16 30.38
C PRO A 349 -10.81 11.16 28.88
N ARG A 350 -12.09 11.33 28.52
CA ARG A 350 -12.57 11.32 27.11
C ARG A 350 -12.15 12.61 26.35
N THR A 351 -11.00 12.56 25.69
CA THR A 351 -10.40 13.66 24.90
C THR A 351 -9.94 13.18 23.52
N LEU A 352 -9.26 14.00 22.71
CA LEU A 352 -8.69 13.48 21.46
C LEU A 352 -7.60 12.45 21.80
N ARG A 353 -7.73 11.23 21.30
CA ARG A 353 -6.76 10.17 21.54
C ARG A 353 -6.20 9.69 20.22
N CYS A 354 -4.89 9.82 20.07
CA CYS A 354 -4.15 9.15 19.02
C CYS A 354 -3.61 7.85 19.62
N GLY A 355 -3.99 6.71 19.07
CA GLY A 355 -3.51 5.42 19.55
C GLY A 355 -2.22 5.02 18.88
N HIS A 356 -1.20 4.72 19.68
CA HIS A 356 -0.01 3.99 19.28
C HIS A 356 0.46 3.13 20.46
N SER A 357 0.69 1.85 20.20
CA SER A 357 1.24 0.84 21.08
C SER A 357 2.73 1.00 21.26
N ASN A 358 3.10 1.42 22.47
CA ASN A 358 4.42 1.73 22.96
C ASN A 358 4.83 0.75 24.08
N ARG A 359 4.22 -0.44 24.22
CA ARG A 359 4.50 -1.46 25.25
C ARG A 359 3.91 -2.77 24.79
N GLY A 360 4.67 -3.85 24.94
CA GLY A 360 4.15 -5.23 24.84
C GLY A 360 3.42 -5.61 23.56
N GLY A 361 3.47 -4.77 22.53
CA GLY A 361 2.77 -4.99 21.28
C GLY A 361 3.26 -3.97 20.26
N SER A 362 4.15 -4.37 19.36
CA SER A 362 3.87 -3.96 17.98
C SER A 362 2.43 -4.38 17.69
N THR A 363 1.65 -3.49 17.08
CA THR A 363 0.19 -3.49 17.22
C THR A 363 -0.42 -4.88 17.06
N PHE A 364 -1.06 -5.40 18.10
CA PHE A 364 -1.89 -6.61 18.10
C PHE A 364 -1.68 -7.50 16.85
N GLY A 365 -0.61 -8.29 16.82
CA GLY A 365 -0.34 -9.23 15.71
C GLY A 365 0.65 -8.77 14.64
N ASP A 366 1.26 -7.59 14.79
CA ASP A 366 2.29 -7.04 13.90
C ASP A 366 3.71 -7.44 14.35
N PRO A 367 4.59 -8.01 13.52
CA PRO A 367 5.98 -8.24 13.93
C PRO A 367 6.73 -6.96 14.29
N ALA A 368 7.61 -7.02 15.30
CA ALA A 368 8.56 -5.94 15.56
C ALA A 368 9.65 -5.94 14.47
N GLU A 369 9.61 -4.96 13.56
CA GLU A 369 10.54 -4.86 12.42
C GLU A 369 11.50 -3.66 12.55
N LEU A 370 12.75 -3.83 12.09
CA LEU A 370 13.89 -2.92 12.29
C LEU A 370 13.68 -1.50 11.73
N TRP A 371 12.80 -1.35 10.76
CA TRP A 371 12.56 -0.12 10.00
C TRP A 371 11.08 0.32 10.03
N ARG A 372 10.24 -0.41 10.80
CA ARG A 372 8.81 -0.14 10.92
C ARG A 372 8.37 -0.20 12.38
N PRO A 373 8.37 0.92 13.10
CA PRO A 373 7.68 0.99 14.38
C PRO A 373 6.16 0.89 14.12
N SER A 374 5.66 -0.34 14.17
CA SER A 374 4.27 -0.76 14.39
C SER A 374 3.17 -0.04 13.59
N LEU A 375 2.61 -0.76 12.61
CA LEU A 375 1.90 -0.24 11.42
C LEU A 375 0.44 0.17 11.63
N ILE A 376 -0.16 -0.06 12.80
CA ILE A 376 -1.61 0.18 12.96
C ILE A 376 -1.81 1.22 14.02
N ARG A 377 -2.16 2.41 13.54
CA ARG A 377 -2.29 3.61 14.35
C ARG A 377 -3.53 4.34 13.95
N TRP A 378 -4.20 4.92 14.91
CA TRP A 378 -5.54 5.44 14.71
C TRP A 378 -5.70 6.76 15.42
N VAL A 379 -6.65 7.52 14.91
CA VAL A 379 -7.17 8.68 15.61
C VAL A 379 -8.56 8.31 16.10
N ALA A 380 -8.72 8.30 17.42
CA ALA A 380 -9.98 8.12 18.10
C ALA A 380 -10.42 9.46 18.71
N THR A 381 -11.65 9.86 18.45
CA THR A 381 -12.15 11.18 18.83
C THR A 381 -13.63 11.15 19.20
N LYS A 382 -14.13 12.28 19.70
CA LYS A 382 -15.56 12.50 19.89
C LYS A 382 -16.23 12.72 18.54
N HIS A 383 -17.48 12.31 18.42
CA HIS A 383 -18.25 12.40 17.19
C HIS A 383 -18.36 13.84 16.66
N GLU A 384 -18.33 14.85 17.54
CA GLU A 384 -18.34 16.27 17.17
C GLU A 384 -17.20 16.65 16.21
N TYR A 385 -16.05 15.98 16.25
CA TYR A 385 -14.89 16.29 15.41
C TYR A 385 -14.74 15.39 14.18
N ILE A 386 -15.70 14.49 13.92
CA ILE A 386 -15.61 13.49 12.83
C ILE A 386 -15.35 14.12 11.46
N ARG A 387 -15.84 15.34 11.21
CA ARG A 387 -15.65 16.07 9.94
C ARG A 387 -14.21 16.53 9.70
N GLN A 388 -13.38 16.58 10.74
CA GLN A 388 -11.97 16.99 10.69
C GLN A 388 -11.01 15.80 10.81
N MET A 389 -11.55 14.59 11.01
CA MET A 389 -10.77 13.37 11.21
C MET A 389 -10.00 13.00 9.94
N PRO A 390 -8.70 12.65 10.04
CA PRO A 390 -7.91 12.13 8.92
C PRO A 390 -8.26 10.67 8.60
N SER A 391 -7.86 10.22 7.42
CA SER A 391 -8.07 8.85 6.94
C SER A 391 -9.55 8.47 6.71
N ARG A 392 -9.75 7.21 6.32
CA ARG A 392 -11.00 6.61 5.89
C ARG A 392 -11.88 6.24 7.09
N LEU A 393 -13.18 6.16 6.84
CA LEU A 393 -14.19 5.69 7.79
C LEU A 393 -15.10 4.70 7.10
N SER A 394 -15.24 3.50 7.65
CA SER A 394 -16.31 2.57 7.29
C SER A 394 -17.55 2.86 8.15
N GLY A 395 -18.71 2.89 7.52
CA GLY A 395 -20.00 3.11 8.16
C GLY A 395 -20.97 1.99 7.82
N ARG A 396 -21.78 1.58 8.80
CA ARG A 396 -22.88 0.63 8.61
C ARG A 396 -24.08 1.35 7.98
N THR A 397 -24.65 0.78 6.94
CA THR A 397 -25.83 1.25 6.21
C THR A 397 -26.75 0.07 5.88
N VAL A 398 -27.82 0.34 5.13
CA VAL A 398 -28.70 -0.69 4.55
C VAL A 398 -28.69 -0.59 3.02
N ASP A 399 -28.85 -1.73 2.35
CA ASP A 399 -29.00 -1.80 0.90
C ASP A 399 -30.46 -1.56 0.44
N SER A 400 -30.70 -1.68 -0.86
CA SER A 400 -32.04 -1.52 -1.45
C SER A 400 -33.07 -2.58 -1.00
N GLN A 401 -32.62 -3.68 -0.41
CA GLN A 401 -33.45 -4.76 0.13
C GLN A 401 -33.57 -4.69 1.67
N GLY A 402 -33.02 -3.65 2.31
CA GLY A 402 -33.04 -3.48 3.77
C GLY A 402 -32.04 -4.36 4.52
N ARG A 403 -31.10 -5.01 3.82
CA ARG A 403 -30.04 -5.82 4.44
C ARG A 403 -28.91 -4.91 4.91
N THR A 404 -28.32 -5.25 6.05
CA THR A 404 -27.14 -4.52 6.57
C THR A 404 -25.98 -4.63 5.59
N GLY A 405 -25.35 -3.49 5.28
CA GLY A 405 -24.13 -3.41 4.51
C GLY A 405 -23.18 -2.36 5.09
N TYR A 406 -21.94 -2.34 4.60
CA TYR A 406 -20.89 -1.41 5.02
C TYR A 406 -20.40 -0.62 3.81
N VAL A 407 -20.08 0.65 4.01
CA VAL A 407 -19.59 1.56 2.96
C VAL A 407 -18.54 2.51 3.52
N LEU A 408 -17.63 2.99 2.67
CA LEU A 408 -16.80 4.14 3.04
C LEU A 408 -17.67 5.40 3.12
N THR A 409 -17.60 6.11 4.24
CA THR A 409 -18.45 7.27 4.53
C THR A 409 -17.64 8.54 4.75
N LEU A 410 -18.30 9.69 4.58
CA LEU A 410 -17.70 11.03 4.73
C LEU A 410 -16.45 11.21 3.84
N GLN A 411 -16.44 10.61 2.65
CA GLN A 411 -15.30 10.64 1.71
C GLN A 411 -14.96 12.06 1.24
N THR A 412 -15.89 13.01 1.36
CA THR A 412 -15.64 14.43 1.04
C THR A 412 -14.53 15.06 1.88
N ARG A 413 -14.01 14.40 2.92
CA ARG A 413 -12.83 14.83 3.68
C ARG A 413 -11.51 14.47 2.99
N GLU A 414 -11.53 13.45 2.15
CA GLU A 414 -10.34 12.79 1.61
C GLU A 414 -9.80 13.49 0.35
N GLN A 415 -8.53 13.22 0.05
CA GLN A 415 -7.76 13.86 -1.02
C GLN A 415 -8.37 13.67 -2.42
N HIS A 416 -9.00 12.52 -2.71
CA HIS A 416 -9.54 12.23 -4.04
C HIS A 416 -10.77 13.10 -4.39
N ILE A 417 -11.43 13.70 -3.40
CA ILE A 417 -12.53 14.66 -3.61
C ILE A 417 -12.06 16.09 -3.35
N ARG A 418 -11.40 16.35 -2.21
CA ARG A 418 -11.07 17.71 -1.77
C ARG A 418 -9.69 18.21 -2.14
N ARG A 419 -8.81 17.34 -2.64
CA ARG A 419 -7.44 17.66 -3.07
C ARG A 419 -6.70 18.47 -1.99
N GLU A 420 -6.26 19.67 -2.29
CA GLU A 420 -5.54 20.55 -1.37
C GLU A 420 -6.35 21.00 -0.14
N ARG A 421 -7.69 20.90 -0.19
CA ARG A 421 -8.59 21.24 0.93
C ARG A 421 -8.98 20.03 1.79
N ALA A 422 -8.37 18.88 1.53
CA ALA A 422 -8.61 17.67 2.32
C ALA A 422 -8.09 17.82 3.75
N THR A 423 -8.56 16.97 4.65
CA THR A 423 -8.12 16.98 6.06
C THR A 423 -6.70 16.44 6.23
N SER A 424 -6.23 15.64 5.27
CA SER A 424 -4.90 15.01 5.23
C SER A 424 -4.59 14.59 3.78
N ASN A 425 -3.32 14.37 3.48
CA ASN A 425 -2.85 13.82 2.20
C ASN A 425 -2.89 12.28 2.14
N ILE A 426 -3.23 11.60 3.24
CA ILE A 426 -3.29 10.13 3.31
C ILE A 426 -4.21 9.55 2.23
N CYS A 427 -3.76 8.46 1.58
CA CYS A 427 -4.52 7.76 0.54
C CYS A 427 -4.50 6.24 0.78
N THR A 428 -3.36 5.60 0.49
CA THR A 428 -3.06 4.26 1.02
C THR A 428 -2.85 4.39 2.52
N ASN A 429 -3.42 3.46 3.28
CA ASN A 429 -3.22 3.30 4.71
C ASN A 429 -2.86 1.83 5.00
N GLU A 430 -2.89 1.44 6.27
CA GLU A 430 -2.43 0.12 6.73
C GLU A 430 -3.59 -0.84 7.00
N ALA A 431 -4.53 -0.96 6.05
CA ALA A 431 -5.76 -1.75 6.20
C ALA A 431 -5.50 -3.26 6.43
N LEU A 432 -4.50 -3.84 5.76
CA LEU A 432 -4.11 -5.25 5.95
C LEU A 432 -3.64 -5.51 7.39
N TYR A 433 -2.94 -4.56 7.97
CA TYR A 433 -2.53 -4.65 9.36
C TYR A 433 -3.73 -4.38 10.29
N ALA A 434 -4.62 -3.44 10.00
CA ALA A 434 -5.86 -3.28 10.76
C ALA A 434 -6.68 -4.60 10.85
N LEU A 435 -6.70 -5.40 9.77
CA LEU A 435 -7.19 -6.78 9.79
C LEU A 435 -6.40 -7.67 10.77
N ALA A 436 -5.07 -7.63 10.74
CA ALA A 436 -4.22 -8.36 11.67
C ALA A 436 -4.58 -8.08 13.14
N SER A 437 -4.76 -6.81 13.50
CA SER A 437 -5.20 -6.40 14.83
C SER A 437 -6.59 -6.87 15.19
N THR A 438 -7.51 -6.83 14.23
CA THR A 438 -8.87 -7.34 14.45
C THR A 438 -8.83 -8.84 14.74
N ILE A 439 -8.06 -9.62 13.96
CA ILE A 439 -7.87 -11.05 14.19
C ILE A 439 -7.18 -11.32 15.53
N TYR A 440 -6.13 -10.55 15.86
CA TYR A 440 -5.40 -10.72 17.11
C TYR A 440 -6.28 -10.46 18.34
N LEU A 441 -7.02 -9.35 18.33
CA LEU A 441 -7.96 -8.99 19.38
C LEU A 441 -9.10 -9.99 19.50
N ALA A 442 -9.58 -10.54 18.38
CA ALA A 442 -10.58 -11.60 18.39
C ALA A 442 -10.03 -12.95 18.89
N ALA A 443 -8.75 -13.26 18.61
CA ALA A 443 -8.10 -14.50 19.02
C ALA A 443 -7.70 -14.51 20.50
N LEU A 444 -7.33 -13.36 21.05
CA LEU A 444 -7.08 -13.18 22.48
C LEU A 444 -8.38 -12.80 23.17
N ASP A 445 -9.15 -13.83 23.52
CA ASP A 445 -10.45 -13.78 24.23
C ASP A 445 -10.70 -12.46 24.99
N TRP A 446 -11.49 -11.56 24.39
CA TRP A 446 -11.98 -10.35 25.04
C TRP A 446 -13.02 -10.77 26.08
N ARG A 447 -12.60 -10.97 27.33
CA ARG A 447 -13.54 -11.19 28.41
C ARG A 447 -14.36 -9.92 28.64
N GLU A 448 -15.66 -10.08 28.90
CA GLU A 448 -16.65 -9.00 29.16
C GLU A 448 -16.24 -7.97 30.23
N GLN A 449 -15.12 -8.18 30.94
CA GLN A 449 -14.57 -7.30 31.97
C GLN A 449 -13.53 -6.28 31.45
N GLY A 450 -13.21 -6.25 30.15
CA GLY A 450 -12.29 -5.25 29.58
C GLY A 450 -10.81 -5.46 29.91
N HIS A 451 -10.44 -6.65 30.39
CA HIS A 451 -9.06 -7.02 30.72
C HIS A 451 -8.51 -8.03 29.72
N PHE A 452 -7.35 -7.73 29.13
CA PHE A 452 -6.61 -8.68 28.29
C PHE A 452 -5.81 -9.64 29.17
N GLN A 453 -5.81 -10.94 28.89
CA GLN A 453 -4.92 -11.91 29.56
C GLN A 453 -3.42 -11.56 29.42
N VAL A 454 -3.05 -10.78 28.41
CA VAL A 454 -1.66 -10.29 28.19
C VAL A 454 -1.23 -9.31 29.28
N VAL A 455 -2.19 -8.61 29.91
CA VAL A 455 -1.93 -7.65 31.00
C VAL A 455 -1.45 -8.39 32.26
N ASP A 456 -2.07 -9.51 32.63
CA ASP A 456 -1.69 -10.31 33.80
C ASP A 456 -0.22 -10.80 33.71
N GLY A 457 0.24 -11.15 32.51
CA GLY A 457 1.63 -11.57 32.26
C GLY A 457 2.64 -10.42 32.35
N ALA A 458 2.24 -9.20 32.00
CA ALA A 458 3.06 -8.00 32.11
C ALA A 458 3.19 -7.53 33.58
N GLU A 459 2.14 -7.70 34.40
CA GLU A 459 2.22 -7.51 35.85
C GLU A 459 3.21 -8.48 36.52
N CYS A 460 3.32 -9.72 36.05
CA CYS A 460 4.34 -10.67 36.53
C CYS A 460 5.79 -10.22 36.28
N ALA A 461 6.05 -9.38 35.27
CA ALA A 461 7.39 -8.83 35.03
C ALA A 461 7.80 -7.81 36.11
N TRP A 462 6.84 -7.16 36.77
CA TRP A 462 7.08 -6.24 37.88
C TRP A 462 7.74 -6.93 39.08
N SER A 463 7.30 -8.15 39.41
CA SER A 463 7.91 -8.98 40.47
C SER A 463 9.41 -9.24 40.24
N GLY A 464 9.83 -9.46 38.99
CA GLY A 464 11.24 -9.70 38.65
C GLY A 464 12.12 -8.44 38.73
N TRP A 465 11.56 -7.25 38.50
CA TRP A 465 12.29 -5.99 38.58
C TRP A 465 12.47 -5.47 40.01
N VAL A 466 11.51 -5.73 40.89
CA VAL A 466 11.63 -5.47 42.34
C VAL A 466 12.82 -6.25 42.94
N ASP A 467 13.11 -7.44 42.43
CA ASP A 467 14.28 -8.22 42.83
C ASP A 467 15.60 -7.62 42.30
N ILE A 468 15.63 -7.08 41.07
CA ILE A 468 16.83 -6.40 40.53
C ILE A 468 17.17 -5.13 41.33
N ALA A 469 16.16 -4.33 41.71
CA ALA A 469 16.34 -3.15 42.56
C ALA A 469 16.89 -3.52 43.96
N ARG A 470 16.51 -4.69 44.49
CA ARG A 470 17.04 -5.24 45.75
C ARG A 470 18.50 -5.71 45.64
N PHE A 471 18.91 -6.26 44.50
CA PHE A 471 20.28 -6.75 44.29
C PHE A 471 21.31 -5.66 43.90
N GLY A 472 20.87 -4.56 43.25
CA GLY A 472 21.78 -3.61 42.60
C GLY A 472 22.23 -2.37 43.41
N ARG A 473 21.72 -2.12 44.63
CA ARG A 473 21.87 -0.82 45.34
C ARG A 473 21.54 0.40 44.45
N ALA A 474 20.61 0.25 43.51
CA ALA A 474 20.08 1.35 42.72
C ALA A 474 18.73 1.76 43.33
N ALA A 475 18.56 3.03 43.67
CA ALA A 475 17.31 3.55 44.21
C ALA A 475 16.34 3.88 43.05
N PRO A 476 15.09 3.39 43.06
CA PRO A 476 14.06 3.91 42.18
C PRO A 476 13.81 5.39 42.51
N THR A 477 13.69 6.24 41.49
CA THR A 477 13.78 7.69 41.67
C THR A 477 12.55 8.32 42.33
N VAL A 478 11.37 7.68 42.34
CA VAL A 478 10.16 8.17 43.05
C VAL A 478 9.23 7.01 43.44
N ALA A 479 8.53 7.13 44.59
CA ALA A 479 7.47 6.22 45.03
C ALA A 479 6.12 6.55 44.35
N GLY A 480 5.62 5.65 43.50
CA GLY A 480 4.29 5.71 42.88
C GLY A 480 3.96 4.39 42.16
N PRO A 481 2.70 4.15 41.72
CA PRO A 481 2.37 2.98 40.90
C PRO A 481 3.00 3.14 39.51
N VAL A 482 3.85 2.19 39.11
CA VAL A 482 4.69 2.27 37.90
C VAL A 482 4.36 1.14 36.94
N ALA A 483 4.21 1.45 35.65
CA ALA A 483 4.00 0.41 34.63
C ALA A 483 5.30 -0.08 33.93
N ALA A 484 6.47 0.61 33.97
CA ALA A 484 7.81 0.26 33.36
C ALA A 484 8.09 0.54 31.85
N PRO A 485 9.16 1.24 31.43
CA PRO A 485 10.49 1.04 32.01
C PRO A 485 10.88 2.18 32.94
N ASP A 486 11.50 1.86 34.06
CA ASP A 486 12.12 2.87 34.92
C ASP A 486 13.32 3.52 34.22
N ARG A 487 13.49 4.82 34.45
CA ARG A 487 14.81 5.46 34.33
C ARG A 487 15.65 5.03 35.53
N LEU A 488 16.55 4.08 35.32
CA LEU A 488 17.60 3.78 36.29
C LEU A 488 18.69 4.86 36.18
N GLU A 489 18.73 5.79 37.13
CA GLU A 489 19.92 6.64 37.28
C GLU A 489 21.02 5.82 37.94
N LEU A 490 21.85 5.20 37.10
CA LEU A 490 23.09 4.58 37.55
C LEU A 490 24.05 5.71 37.96
N PRO A 491 24.68 5.66 39.15
CA PRO A 491 25.54 6.74 39.66
C PRO A 491 26.73 7.11 38.74
N ARG A 492 27.09 6.24 37.79
CA ARG A 492 28.09 6.44 36.73
C ARG A 492 27.76 5.58 35.50
N GLU A 493 28.28 5.97 34.33
CA GLU A 493 28.30 5.10 33.15
C GLU A 493 29.01 3.78 33.49
N TYR A 494 28.32 2.64 33.31
CA TYR A 494 28.92 1.30 33.38
C TYR A 494 29.05 0.72 31.96
N PRO A 495 30.17 0.97 31.25
CA PRO A 495 30.49 0.28 30.01
C PRO A 495 30.44 -1.25 30.15
N GLU A 496 30.79 -1.75 31.34
CA GLU A 496 30.73 -3.18 31.66
C GLU A 496 29.31 -3.73 31.71
N ALA A 497 28.32 -3.02 32.24
CA ALA A 497 26.92 -3.47 32.21
C ALA A 497 26.38 -3.52 30.77
N ARG A 498 26.70 -2.51 29.95
CA ARG A 498 26.36 -2.52 28.51
C ARG A 498 27.10 -3.61 27.73
N LYS A 499 28.30 -3.99 28.15
CA LYS A 499 29.07 -5.10 27.58
C LYS A 499 28.46 -6.44 28.02
N TRP A 500 28.11 -6.58 29.30
CA TRP A 500 27.48 -7.77 29.88
C TRP A 500 26.10 -8.07 29.25
N CYS A 501 25.26 -7.05 29.06
CA CYS A 501 24.00 -7.18 28.32
C CYS A 501 24.21 -7.53 26.84
N ARG A 502 25.30 -7.06 26.20
CA ARG A 502 25.63 -7.35 24.80
C ARG A 502 26.11 -8.79 24.61
N ASP A 503 26.95 -9.26 25.54
CA ASP A 503 27.64 -10.55 25.48
C ASP A 503 26.72 -11.73 25.88
N GLY A 504 25.52 -11.45 26.42
CA GLY A 504 24.45 -12.43 26.57
C GLY A 504 24.82 -13.65 27.40
N HIS A 505 25.67 -13.47 28.43
CA HIS A 505 26.03 -14.57 29.32
C HIS A 505 24.80 -15.03 30.11
N ARG A 506 24.31 -16.22 29.74
CA ARG A 506 23.39 -17.01 30.57
C ARG A 506 24.12 -17.37 31.86
N ASN A 507 23.67 -16.81 32.97
CA ASN A 507 23.80 -17.46 34.28
C ASN A 507 22.40 -17.58 34.86
#